data_AF-A0A2N0R0P4-F1
#
_entry.id   AF-A0A2N0R0P4-F1
#
_cell.length_a   1.000
_cell.length_b   1.000
_cell.length_c   1.000
_cell.angle_alpha   90.00
_cell.angle_beta   90.00
_cell.angle_gamma   90.00
#
_symmetry.space_group_name_H-M   'P 1'
#
loop_
_entity.id
_entity.type
_entity.pdbx_description
1 polymer ?
#
loop_
_entity_poly.entity_id
_entity_poly.type
_entity_poly.pdbx_seq_one_letter_code
_entity_poly.pdbx_strand_id
1 'polypeptide(L)'
;MNDDLIKYNDDETVNVPFGRVAEWYISKHPLLKNIKLKCQSRKKTPELVKENIITVDHVEGAVDYKSTNRIDDIVHLTPMGEEYVKEIEAGKRKDRLCWSWTMYCAGGNSCQRECGNIGSCKENCANRNFPNNIKNSHDMHLCKVRVISESKLSWLKTSKPLRIKIIGSHLPANALNTHIPNSSKLNLTREIRDKIILNRRSDYKTVKEIKMTLLAPYNGANEETLRNVLNEQREICNDTKLRGFIKRDDRRLKENSGSWTILHYLVTEILKLK
;
A
#
# COMPACT_ATOMS: atom_id res chain seq x y z
N MET A 1 -11.33 -1.52 -14.16
CA MET A 1 -12.04 -0.88 -13.04
C MET A 1 -12.60 0.42 -13.59
N ASN A 2 -13.90 0.68 -13.43
CA ASN A 2 -14.56 1.83 -14.04
C ASN A 2 -14.27 3.12 -13.24
N ASP A 3 -13.96 4.21 -13.96
CA ASP A 3 -13.79 5.55 -13.38
C ASP A 3 -15.06 6.05 -12.67
N ASP A 4 -16.22 5.43 -12.95
CA ASP A 4 -17.52 5.69 -12.29
C ASP A 4 -17.46 5.53 -10.76
N LEU A 5 -16.51 4.75 -10.25
CA LEU A 5 -16.30 4.54 -8.81
C LEU A 5 -15.55 5.69 -8.14
N ILE A 6 -14.99 6.62 -8.91
CA ILE A 6 -14.28 7.80 -8.40
C ILE A 6 -15.22 9.00 -8.48
N LYS A 7 -15.19 9.87 -7.47
CA LYS A 7 -15.82 11.19 -7.52
C LYS A 7 -14.73 12.23 -7.37
N TYR A 8 -14.52 13.03 -8.41
CA TYR A 8 -13.62 14.17 -8.37
C TYR A 8 -14.35 15.37 -7.76
N ASN A 9 -13.70 16.06 -6.82
CA ASN A 9 -14.24 17.26 -6.19
C ASN A 9 -13.49 18.49 -6.71
N ASP A 10 -14.08 19.67 -6.54
CA ASP A 10 -13.51 20.94 -7.03
C ASP A 10 -12.23 21.37 -6.30
N ASP A 11 -11.91 20.74 -5.17
CA ASP A 11 -10.77 21.10 -4.30
C ASP A 11 -9.56 20.15 -4.44
N GLU A 12 -9.39 19.56 -5.63
CA GLU A 12 -8.32 18.63 -6.00
C GLU A 12 -8.30 17.35 -5.15
N THR A 13 -9.42 17.05 -4.48
CA THR A 13 -9.60 15.79 -3.76
C THR A 13 -10.51 14.85 -4.53
N VAL A 14 -10.39 13.57 -4.23
CA VAL A 14 -11.31 12.56 -4.75
C VAL A 14 -11.96 11.81 -3.60
N ASN A 15 -13.19 11.37 -3.83
CA ASN A 15 -13.90 10.43 -2.98
C ASN A 15 -13.98 9.08 -3.71
N VAL A 16 -13.61 8.01 -3.00
CA VAL A 16 -13.63 6.64 -3.50
C VAL A 16 -14.21 5.68 -2.45
N PRO A 17 -14.70 4.51 -2.86
CA PRO A 17 -14.91 3.39 -1.95
C PRO A 17 -13.62 2.99 -1.25
N PHE A 18 -13.74 2.46 -0.03
CA PHE A 18 -12.67 1.69 0.58
C PHE A 18 -12.33 0.43 -0.24
N GLY A 19 -11.23 -0.25 0.11
CA GLY A 19 -10.82 -1.47 -0.58
C GLY A 19 -9.99 -1.23 -1.84
N ARG A 20 -10.15 -2.13 -2.83
CA ARG A 20 -9.29 -2.17 -4.04
C ARG A 20 -9.37 -0.90 -4.90
N VAL A 21 -10.48 -0.15 -4.85
CA VAL A 21 -10.62 1.10 -5.62
C VAL A 21 -9.63 2.15 -5.12
N ALA A 22 -9.44 2.28 -3.82
CA ALA A 22 -8.50 3.21 -3.22
C ALA A 22 -7.05 2.89 -3.62
N GLU A 23 -6.66 1.61 -3.56
CA GLU A 23 -5.36 1.15 -4.05
C GLU A 23 -5.18 1.45 -5.54
N TRP A 24 -6.20 1.11 -6.35
CA TRP A 24 -6.17 1.30 -7.79
C TRP A 24 -5.96 2.78 -8.16
N TYR A 25 -6.75 3.69 -7.58
CA TYR A 25 -6.64 5.14 -7.82
C TYR A 25 -5.23 5.65 -7.54
N ILE A 26 -4.71 5.34 -6.35
CA ILE A 26 -3.34 5.73 -5.94
C ILE A 26 -2.31 5.16 -6.90
N SER A 27 -2.47 3.90 -7.31
CA SER A 27 -1.51 3.26 -8.21
C SER A 27 -1.50 3.90 -9.60
N LYS A 28 -2.67 4.28 -10.15
CA LYS A 28 -2.78 4.79 -11.52
C LYS A 28 -2.54 6.30 -11.62
N HIS A 29 -2.57 7.03 -10.51
CA HIS A 29 -2.32 8.46 -10.50
C HIS A 29 -0.96 8.81 -11.13
N PRO A 30 -0.88 9.75 -12.10
CA PRO A 30 0.35 10.07 -12.83
C PRO A 30 1.53 10.43 -11.93
N LEU A 31 1.29 11.28 -10.91
CA LEU A 31 2.33 11.65 -9.94
C LEU A 31 2.85 10.48 -9.10
N LEU A 32 2.15 9.35 -9.05
CA LEU A 32 2.49 8.23 -8.17
C LEU A 32 2.93 6.99 -8.97
N LYS A 33 2.87 7.05 -10.30
CA LYS A 33 3.29 5.96 -11.17
C LYS A 33 4.75 5.61 -10.90
N ASN A 34 5.02 4.34 -10.60
CA ASN A 34 6.36 3.79 -10.28
C ASN A 34 7.05 4.44 -9.06
N ILE A 35 6.29 5.13 -8.21
CA ILE A 35 6.81 5.74 -6.98
C ILE A 35 6.65 4.78 -5.81
N LYS A 36 7.73 4.63 -5.03
CA LYS A 36 7.64 3.95 -3.75
C LYS A 36 7.02 4.89 -2.71
N LEU A 37 5.83 4.53 -2.24
CA LEU A 37 5.20 5.18 -1.09
C LEU A 37 5.65 4.54 0.22
N LYS A 38 5.94 5.37 1.22
CA LYS A 38 6.13 4.96 2.62
C LYS A 38 4.91 5.44 3.41
N CYS A 39 4.26 4.53 4.12
CA CYS A 39 3.11 4.88 4.96
C CYS A 39 3.56 5.45 6.30
N GLN A 40 2.89 6.50 6.75
CA GLN A 40 2.93 7.02 8.09
C GLN A 40 1.51 7.41 8.51
N SER A 41 0.98 6.73 9.51
CA SER A 41 0.00 7.24 10.46
C SER A 41 -0.74 6.07 11.07
N ARG A 42 -0.81 6.06 12.39
CA ARG A 42 -1.73 5.24 13.19
C ARG A 42 -2.05 6.04 14.45
N LYS A 43 -3.25 6.58 14.57
CA LYS A 43 -3.77 6.99 15.88
C LYS A 43 -5.26 6.71 16.04
N LYS A 44 -6.12 7.06 15.07
CA LYS A 44 -7.57 7.11 15.32
C LYS A 44 -8.37 5.83 15.10
N THR A 45 -8.03 5.02 14.11
CA THR A 45 -8.78 3.79 13.82
C THR A 45 -8.77 2.78 14.98
N PRO A 46 -7.62 2.51 15.65
CA PRO A 46 -7.60 1.58 16.79
C PRO A 46 -8.43 2.02 17.99
N GLU A 47 -8.59 3.33 18.23
CA GLU A 47 -9.41 3.86 19.33
C GLU A 47 -10.89 3.56 19.10
N LEU A 48 -11.41 3.85 17.91
CA LEU A 48 -12.82 3.60 17.55
C LEU A 48 -13.16 2.12 17.45
N VAL A 49 -12.20 1.27 17.08
CA VAL A 49 -12.36 -0.19 17.12
C VAL A 49 -12.47 -0.67 18.58
N LYS A 50 -11.62 -0.16 19.49
CA LYS A 50 -11.72 -0.49 20.93
C LYS A 50 -13.03 0.00 21.55
N GLU A 51 -13.52 1.16 21.10
CA GLU A 51 -14.83 1.67 21.50
C GLU A 51 -15.98 0.87 20.89
N ASN A 52 -15.75 -0.09 19.98
CA ASN A 52 -16.78 -0.84 19.26
C ASN A 52 -17.69 0.03 18.38
N ILE A 53 -17.19 1.17 17.88
CA ILE A 53 -17.92 2.06 16.95
C ILE A 53 -17.72 1.59 15.50
N ILE A 54 -16.54 1.07 15.17
CA ILE A 54 -16.21 0.58 13.83
C ILE A 54 -15.56 -0.80 13.90
N THR A 55 -15.66 -1.54 12.82
CA THR A 55 -14.80 -2.69 12.51
C THR A 55 -13.96 -2.37 11.27
N VAL A 56 -12.83 -3.08 11.15
CA VAL A 56 -11.93 -2.98 10.00
C VAL A 56 -11.74 -4.37 9.45
N ASP A 57 -12.20 -4.57 8.23
CA ASP A 57 -12.09 -5.84 7.52
C ASP A 57 -11.06 -5.71 6.41
N HIS A 58 -10.31 -6.79 6.19
CA HIS A 58 -9.45 -6.89 5.03
C HIS A 58 -10.28 -7.26 3.80
N VAL A 59 -9.89 -6.74 2.63
CA VAL A 59 -10.42 -7.25 1.36
C VAL A 59 -10.16 -8.75 1.23
N GLU A 60 -11.09 -9.44 0.58
CA GLU A 60 -10.99 -10.88 0.34
C GLU A 60 -9.64 -11.27 -0.29
N GLY A 61 -9.05 -12.35 0.22
CA GLY A 61 -7.75 -12.86 -0.22
C GLY A 61 -6.53 -12.08 0.27
N ALA A 62 -6.69 -11.02 1.07
CA ALA A 62 -5.56 -10.30 1.67
C ALA A 62 -4.73 -11.18 2.61
N VAL A 63 -3.38 -11.13 2.48
CA VAL A 63 -2.47 -11.84 3.39
C VAL A 63 -1.85 -10.85 4.38
N ASP A 64 -1.93 -11.17 5.67
CA ASP A 64 -1.42 -10.30 6.75
C ASP A 64 0.08 -10.49 7.04
N TYR A 65 0.75 -9.38 7.35
CA TYR A 65 2.03 -9.36 8.06
C TYR A 65 1.95 -8.30 9.16
N LYS A 66 1.63 -8.73 10.39
CA LYS A 66 1.62 -7.90 11.61
C LYS A 66 0.82 -6.60 11.48
N SER A 67 -0.47 -6.67 11.84
CA SER A 67 -1.28 -5.61 12.47
C SER A 67 -0.96 -4.17 12.08
N THR A 68 -0.97 -3.87 10.78
CA THR A 68 -1.05 -2.50 10.29
C THR A 68 -2.20 -2.51 9.32
N ASN A 69 -3.19 -1.63 9.51
CA ASN A 69 -4.24 -1.43 8.52
C ASN A 69 -3.60 -1.30 7.12
N ARG A 70 -4.33 -1.63 6.06
CA ARG A 70 -3.88 -1.52 4.67
C ARG A 70 -4.76 -0.48 3.97
N ILE A 71 -4.23 0.17 2.94
CA ILE A 71 -5.02 1.18 2.20
C ILE A 71 -6.25 0.58 1.52
N ASP A 72 -6.21 -0.73 1.27
CA ASP A 72 -7.28 -1.55 0.75
C ASP A 72 -8.09 -2.25 1.85
N ASP A 73 -7.99 -1.83 3.11
CA ASP A 73 -8.93 -2.27 4.14
C ASP A 73 -10.28 -1.54 3.99
N ILE A 74 -11.32 -2.16 4.53
CA ILE A 74 -12.68 -1.65 4.53
C ILE A 74 -13.10 -1.36 5.96
N VAL A 75 -13.63 -0.15 6.18
CA VAL A 75 -14.12 0.28 7.49
C VAL A 75 -15.64 0.20 7.48
N HIS A 76 -16.19 -0.51 8.46
CA HIS A 76 -17.63 -0.66 8.64
C HIS A 76 -18.08 -0.03 9.95
N LEU A 77 -19.32 0.48 9.97
CA LEU A 77 -19.99 0.86 11.22
C LEU A 77 -20.51 -0.40 11.91
N THR A 78 -20.38 -0.45 13.23
CA THR A 78 -21.12 -1.40 14.07
C THR A 78 -22.54 -0.86 14.32
N PRO A 79 -23.47 -1.65 14.91
CA PRO A 79 -24.76 -1.11 15.35
C PRO A 79 -24.63 0.11 16.28
N MET A 80 -23.64 0.11 17.16
CA MET A 80 -23.37 1.26 18.04
C MET A 80 -22.76 2.43 17.26
N GLY A 81 -21.94 2.16 16.25
CA GLY A 81 -21.46 3.19 15.32
C GLY A 81 -22.59 3.83 14.51
N GLU A 82 -23.57 3.05 14.07
CA GLU A 82 -24.76 3.54 13.38
C GLU A 82 -25.56 4.52 14.25
N GLU A 83 -25.76 4.20 15.53
CA GLU A 83 -26.38 5.11 16.51
C GLU A 83 -25.54 6.37 16.73
N TYR A 84 -24.22 6.22 16.86
CA TYR A 84 -23.30 7.35 16.99
C TYR A 84 -23.42 8.30 15.79
N VAL A 85 -23.52 7.76 14.57
CA VAL A 85 -23.69 8.57 13.36
C VAL A 85 -25.04 9.27 13.34
N LYS A 86 -26.14 8.64 13.79
CA LYS A 86 -27.44 9.32 13.95
C LYS A 86 -27.35 10.50 14.92
N GLU A 87 -26.60 10.37 16.01
CA GLU A 87 -26.38 11.49 16.94
C GLU A 87 -25.54 12.62 16.33
N ILE A 88 -24.57 12.30 15.45
CA ILE A 88 -23.84 13.30 14.66
C ILE A 88 -24.79 14.05 13.71
N GLU A 89 -25.61 13.31 12.96
CA GLU A 89 -26.58 13.86 12.02
C GLU A 89 -27.61 14.76 12.72
N ALA A 90 -27.99 14.42 13.95
CA ALA A 90 -28.87 15.22 14.81
C ALA A 90 -28.18 16.41 15.50
N GLY A 91 -26.88 16.64 15.25
CA GLY A 91 -26.10 17.74 15.85
C GLY A 91 -25.76 17.55 17.34
N LYS A 92 -26.01 16.36 17.90
CA LYS A 92 -25.80 16.04 19.32
C LYS A 92 -24.36 15.63 19.62
N ARG A 93 -23.63 15.12 18.62
CA ARG A 93 -22.22 14.76 18.73
C ARG A 93 -21.38 15.37 17.62
N LYS A 94 -20.10 15.59 17.95
CA LYS A 94 -19.10 16.00 16.96
C LYS A 94 -18.69 14.80 16.11
N ASP A 95 -18.63 15.01 14.80
CA ASP A 95 -18.12 14.02 13.88
C ASP A 95 -16.63 13.72 14.12
N ARG A 96 -16.27 12.43 14.07
CA ARG A 96 -14.92 11.94 14.36
C ARG A 96 -14.29 11.36 13.11
N LEU A 97 -12.99 11.55 13.01
CA LEU A 97 -12.17 10.97 11.97
C LEU A 97 -11.90 9.48 12.29
N CYS A 98 -12.39 8.58 11.44
CA CYS A 98 -12.25 7.13 11.63
C CYS A 98 -11.08 6.52 10.85
N TRP A 99 -10.67 7.18 9.77
CA TRP A 99 -9.51 6.80 8.97
C TRP A 99 -8.64 8.02 8.71
N SER A 100 -7.32 7.88 8.87
CA SER A 100 -6.37 8.97 8.59
C SER A 100 -4.99 8.42 8.29
N TRP A 101 -4.62 8.43 7.03
CA TRP A 101 -3.37 7.89 6.52
C TRP A 101 -2.61 8.93 5.72
N THR A 102 -1.31 9.02 5.94
CA THR A 102 -0.43 9.84 5.13
C THR A 102 0.67 8.98 4.55
N MET A 103 0.82 8.98 3.24
CA MET A 103 1.89 8.28 2.55
C MET A 103 2.80 9.29 1.87
N TYR A 104 4.10 9.10 1.96
CA TYR A 104 5.10 9.97 1.34
C TYR A 104 5.83 9.24 0.24
N CYS A 105 6.22 9.98 -0.79
CA CYS A 105 7.24 9.49 -1.71
C CYS A 105 8.53 9.19 -0.93
N ALA A 106 9.10 8.00 -1.13
CA ALA A 106 10.33 7.58 -0.47
C ALA A 106 11.58 8.38 -0.88
N GLY A 107 11.48 9.23 -1.91
CA GLY A 107 12.53 10.10 -2.43
C GLY A 107 13.63 9.35 -3.17
N GLY A 108 13.37 9.05 -4.44
CA GLY A 108 14.34 8.39 -5.33
C GLY A 108 15.38 9.35 -5.90
N ASN A 109 16.25 8.83 -6.77
CA ASN A 109 17.34 9.57 -7.44
C ASN A 109 16.86 10.68 -8.40
N SER A 110 15.57 10.92 -8.44
CA SER A 110 14.90 11.81 -9.36
C SER A 110 13.92 12.77 -8.69
N CYS A 111 13.81 12.70 -7.36
CA CYS A 111 13.02 13.66 -6.62
C CYS A 111 13.93 14.84 -6.24
N GLN A 112 13.41 16.05 -6.38
CA GLN A 112 13.99 17.24 -5.78
C GLN A 112 13.87 17.11 -4.26
N ARG A 113 15.02 17.21 -3.61
CA ARG A 113 15.12 17.26 -2.16
C ARG A 113 14.82 18.67 -1.67
N GLU A 114 14.51 18.82 -0.39
CA GLU A 114 14.27 20.12 0.22
C GLU A 114 15.49 21.06 0.11
N CYS A 115 16.72 20.53 0.09
CA CYS A 115 17.92 21.32 -0.19
C CYS A 115 18.04 21.81 -1.64
N GLY A 116 17.09 21.47 -2.52
CA GLY A 116 16.99 21.92 -3.90
C GLY A 116 17.71 21.05 -4.92
N ASN A 117 18.63 20.17 -4.51
CA ASN A 117 19.24 19.20 -5.44
C ASN A 117 18.28 18.06 -5.79
N ILE A 118 18.47 17.48 -6.97
CA ILE A 118 17.71 16.33 -7.45
C ILE A 118 18.50 15.06 -7.14
N GLY A 119 17.82 14.07 -6.57
CA GLY A 119 18.34 12.72 -6.38
C GLY A 119 19.32 12.55 -5.23
N SER A 120 20.17 13.53 -4.95
CA SER A 120 21.13 13.54 -3.83
C SER A 120 21.10 14.87 -3.09
N CYS A 121 21.58 14.90 -1.84
CA CYS A 121 21.67 16.15 -1.09
C CYS A 121 22.84 17.00 -1.58
N LYS A 122 22.70 18.33 -1.53
CA LYS A 122 23.82 19.28 -1.70
C LYS A 122 24.94 18.99 -0.68
N GLU A 123 26.18 19.34 -1.02
CA GLU A 123 27.36 19.09 -0.19
C GLU A 123 27.22 19.62 1.24
N ASN A 124 26.75 20.87 1.38
CA ASN A 124 26.58 21.54 2.67
C ASN A 124 25.20 21.30 3.30
N CYS A 125 24.49 20.25 2.89
CA CYS A 125 23.17 19.97 3.43
C CYS A 125 23.28 19.32 4.81
N ALA A 126 22.69 19.97 5.83
CA ALA A 126 22.62 19.42 7.20
C ALA A 126 22.07 17.99 7.25
N ASN A 127 21.16 17.64 6.33
CA ASN A 127 20.59 16.31 6.28
C ASN A 127 21.58 15.21 5.87
N ARG A 128 22.72 15.52 5.23
CA ARG A 128 23.75 14.51 4.91
C ARG A 128 24.31 13.81 6.15
N ASN A 129 24.23 14.46 7.31
CA ASN A 129 24.75 13.92 8.55
C ASN A 129 23.81 12.90 9.22
N PHE A 130 22.57 12.75 8.72
CA PHE A 130 21.62 11.77 9.25
C PHE A 130 21.58 10.48 8.42
N PRO A 131 21.31 9.32 9.03
CA PRO A 131 21.06 8.08 8.30
C PRO A 131 19.98 8.24 7.24
N ASN A 132 20.28 7.83 6.00
CA ASN A 132 19.40 7.98 4.83
C ASN A 132 19.01 9.44 4.47
N ASN A 133 19.69 10.42 5.05
CA ASN A 133 19.46 11.84 4.87
C ASN A 133 18.12 12.35 5.42
N ILE A 134 17.64 11.72 6.50
CA ILE A 134 16.35 12.01 7.14
C ILE A 134 16.54 12.17 8.66
N LYS A 135 16.06 13.28 9.23
CA LYS A 135 16.09 13.59 10.68
C LYS A 135 15.23 12.64 11.51
N ASN A 136 14.02 12.36 11.05
CA ASN A 136 13.05 11.50 11.72
C ASN A 136 12.01 10.98 10.73
N SER A 137 11.06 10.14 11.17
CA SER A 137 10.08 9.52 10.27
C SER A 137 9.16 10.50 9.53
N HIS A 138 9.00 11.73 10.01
CA HIS A 138 8.18 12.79 9.41
C HIS A 138 8.98 13.74 8.52
N ASP A 139 10.30 13.60 8.45
CA ASP A 139 11.14 14.52 7.68
C ASP A 139 10.94 14.27 6.17
N MET A 140 10.50 15.34 5.52
CA MET A 140 10.14 15.41 4.11
C MET A 140 11.30 15.80 3.19
N HIS A 141 12.53 15.79 3.71
CA HIS A 141 13.70 16.23 2.97
C HIS A 141 13.86 15.56 1.60
N LEU A 142 13.44 14.30 1.47
CA LEU A 142 13.69 13.52 0.25
C LEU A 142 12.70 13.82 -0.89
N CYS A 143 11.47 14.22 -0.59
CA CYS A 143 10.45 14.56 -1.58
C CYS A 143 9.23 15.22 -0.93
N LYS A 144 8.61 16.18 -1.64
CA LYS A 144 7.42 16.92 -1.18
C LYS A 144 6.10 16.19 -1.43
N VAL A 145 6.09 15.12 -2.23
CA VAL A 145 4.86 14.41 -2.62
C VAL A 145 4.27 13.63 -1.46
N ARG A 146 2.96 13.86 -1.23
CA ARG A 146 2.15 13.21 -0.20
C ARG A 146 0.83 12.72 -0.77
N VAL A 147 0.37 11.60 -0.24
CA VAL A 147 -0.99 11.10 -0.40
C VAL A 147 -1.62 11.09 0.97
N ILE A 148 -2.67 11.86 1.15
CA ILE A 148 -3.44 11.94 2.38
C ILE A 148 -4.75 11.23 2.11
N SER A 149 -5.11 10.22 2.90
CA SER A 149 -6.41 9.58 2.84
C SER A 149 -7.10 9.67 4.19
N GLU A 150 -8.36 10.10 4.18
CA GLU A 150 -9.12 10.39 5.38
C GLU A 150 -10.59 10.01 5.22
N SER A 151 -11.20 9.58 6.31
CA SER A 151 -12.65 9.33 6.36
C SER A 151 -13.20 9.66 7.74
N LYS A 152 -14.40 10.23 7.78
CA LYS A 152 -15.15 10.51 9.00
C LYS A 152 -16.26 9.48 9.20
N LEU A 153 -16.73 9.32 10.44
CA LEU A 153 -17.81 8.39 10.76
C LEU A 153 -19.07 8.68 9.94
N SER A 154 -19.47 9.95 9.84
CA SER A 154 -20.64 10.34 9.04
C SER A 154 -20.51 9.99 7.55
N TRP A 155 -19.29 9.85 7.03
CA TRP A 155 -19.06 9.57 5.62
C TRP A 155 -19.19 8.08 5.29
N LEU A 156 -19.08 7.18 6.28
CA LEU A 156 -19.10 5.73 6.08
C LEU A 156 -20.41 5.20 5.46
N LYS A 157 -21.52 5.95 5.61
CA LYS A 157 -22.81 5.63 4.96
C LYS A 157 -22.88 5.99 3.48
N THR A 158 -21.94 6.80 2.99
CA THR A 158 -21.89 7.20 1.59
C THR A 158 -21.26 6.10 0.73
N SER A 159 -21.56 6.06 -0.56
CA SER A 159 -20.95 5.09 -1.48
C SER A 159 -19.45 5.30 -1.70
N LYS A 160 -18.92 6.50 -1.41
CA LYS A 160 -17.52 6.90 -1.65
C LYS A 160 -16.93 7.56 -0.39
N PRO A 161 -16.83 6.82 0.73
CA PRO A 161 -16.54 7.36 2.06
C PRO A 161 -15.08 7.79 2.26
N LEU A 162 -14.15 7.29 1.45
CA LEU A 162 -12.73 7.57 1.60
C LEU A 162 -12.34 8.77 0.73
N ARG A 163 -11.91 9.84 1.37
CA ARG A 163 -11.38 11.01 0.68
C ARG A 163 -9.88 10.88 0.52
N ILE A 164 -9.36 11.13 -0.69
CA ILE A 164 -7.94 11.09 -1.01
C ILE A 164 -7.52 12.44 -1.59
N LYS A 165 -6.42 12.99 -1.08
CA LYS A 165 -5.78 14.20 -1.57
C LYS A 165 -4.31 13.91 -1.87
N ILE A 166 -3.85 14.27 -3.07
CA ILE A 166 -2.45 14.12 -3.47
C ILE A 166 -1.86 15.53 -3.60
N ILE A 167 -0.78 15.82 -2.88
CA ILE A 167 -0.16 17.15 -2.86
C ILE A 167 1.34 17.09 -3.08
N GLY A 168 1.89 18.23 -3.48
CA GLY A 168 3.31 18.41 -3.72
C GLY A 168 3.74 17.90 -5.10
N SER A 169 5.03 18.06 -5.39
CA SER A 169 5.62 17.67 -6.66
C SER A 169 6.95 16.94 -6.42
N HIS A 170 7.31 16.03 -7.33
CA HIS A 170 8.62 15.38 -7.28
C HIS A 170 9.73 16.32 -7.74
N LEU A 171 9.39 17.22 -8.67
CA LEU A 171 10.31 18.16 -9.31
C LEU A 171 9.71 19.57 -9.26
N PRO A 172 10.52 20.62 -9.42
CA PRO A 172 10.00 21.98 -9.57
C PRO A 172 9.26 22.11 -10.90
N ALA A 173 8.30 23.04 -10.99
CA ALA A 173 7.42 23.23 -12.15
C ALA A 173 8.18 23.48 -13.48
N ASN A 174 9.43 23.96 -13.39
CA ASN A 174 10.27 24.31 -14.55
C ASN A 174 11.16 23.16 -15.03
N ALA A 175 11.16 22.00 -14.35
CA ALA A 175 11.91 20.85 -14.79
C ALA A 175 11.17 20.13 -15.92
N LEU A 176 11.82 19.93 -17.07
CA LEU A 176 11.27 19.17 -18.19
C LEU A 176 10.74 17.81 -17.71
N ASN A 177 9.49 17.51 -18.08
CA ASN A 177 8.69 16.34 -17.70
C ASN A 177 9.23 14.99 -18.22
N THR A 178 10.54 14.83 -18.41
CA THR A 178 11.15 13.56 -18.79
C THR A 178 11.45 12.74 -17.55
N HIS A 179 10.43 12.45 -16.73
CA HIS A 179 10.61 11.56 -15.60
C HIS A 179 9.98 10.20 -15.85
N ILE A 180 10.84 9.21 -16.10
CA ILE A 180 10.49 7.80 -15.99
C ILE A 180 11.18 7.30 -14.71
N PRO A 181 10.45 7.16 -13.59
CA PRO A 181 11.01 6.55 -12.39
C PRO A 181 11.39 5.10 -12.71
N ASN A 182 12.69 4.83 -12.81
CA ASN A 182 13.20 3.46 -12.86
C ASN A 182 13.04 2.81 -11.48
N SER A 183 11.93 2.11 -11.27
CA SER A 183 11.74 1.32 -10.06
C SER A 183 12.59 0.05 -10.13
N SER A 184 13.73 0.04 -9.45
CA SER A 184 14.58 -1.16 -9.31
C SER A 184 13.91 -2.30 -8.53
N LYS A 185 12.75 -2.04 -7.89
CA LYS A 185 12.01 -3.01 -7.06
C LYS A 185 10.77 -3.55 -7.76
N LEU A 186 10.23 -4.64 -7.21
CA LEU A 186 8.98 -5.27 -7.63
C LEU A 186 7.81 -4.30 -7.41
N ASN A 187 7.05 -3.98 -8.46
CA ASN A 187 5.97 -2.99 -8.45
C ASN A 187 4.56 -3.61 -8.51
N LEU A 188 4.45 -4.88 -8.12
CA LEU A 188 3.16 -5.60 -8.15
C LEU A 188 2.14 -4.93 -7.22
N THR A 189 0.87 -4.96 -7.61
CA THR A 189 -0.26 -4.58 -6.75
C THR A 189 -0.31 -5.47 -5.51
N ARG A 190 -0.99 -5.03 -4.45
CA ARG A 190 -1.18 -5.85 -3.25
C ARG A 190 -1.95 -7.11 -3.57
N GLU A 191 -3.00 -7.04 -4.37
CA GLU A 191 -3.79 -8.21 -4.77
C GLU A 191 -2.90 -9.30 -5.40
N ILE A 192 -2.02 -8.91 -6.31
CA ILE A 192 -1.14 -9.88 -6.98
C ILE A 192 -0.10 -10.43 -6.01
N ARG A 193 0.42 -9.59 -5.09
CA ARG A 193 1.31 -10.06 -4.03
C ARG A 193 0.60 -11.05 -3.11
N ASP A 194 -0.61 -10.73 -2.68
CA ASP A 194 -1.45 -11.58 -1.84
C ASP A 194 -1.69 -12.93 -2.53
N LYS A 195 -2.07 -12.91 -3.82
CA LYS A 195 -2.21 -14.13 -4.65
C LYS A 195 -0.91 -14.94 -4.71
N ILE A 196 0.23 -14.32 -4.97
CA ILE A 196 1.54 -15.01 -4.99
C ILE A 196 1.82 -15.67 -3.64
N ILE A 197 1.57 -14.96 -2.54
CA ILE A 197 1.80 -15.46 -1.20
C ILE A 197 0.87 -16.63 -0.88
N LEU A 198 -0.43 -16.52 -1.18
CA LEU A 198 -1.40 -17.59 -0.99
C LEU A 198 -1.01 -18.84 -1.80
N ASN A 199 -0.72 -18.68 -3.09
CA ASN A 199 -0.26 -19.80 -3.93
C ASN A 199 1.03 -20.43 -3.39
N ARG A 200 1.95 -19.63 -2.84
CA ARG A 200 3.21 -20.14 -2.29
C ARG A 200 3.01 -20.88 -0.96
N ARG A 201 2.19 -20.35 -0.07
CA ARG A 201 2.04 -20.85 1.31
C ARG A 201 1.01 -21.97 1.42
N SER A 202 -0.15 -21.79 0.79
CA SER A 202 -1.27 -22.74 0.87
C SER A 202 -1.09 -23.90 -0.09
N ASP A 203 -0.65 -23.60 -1.33
CA ASP A 203 -0.58 -24.62 -2.39
C ASP A 203 0.84 -25.17 -2.59
N TYR A 204 1.82 -24.70 -1.81
CA TYR A 204 3.25 -25.03 -1.93
C TYR A 204 3.83 -24.85 -3.34
N LYS A 205 3.19 -24.01 -4.18
CA LYS A 205 3.55 -23.87 -5.59
C LYS A 205 4.98 -23.38 -5.76
N THR A 206 5.63 -23.91 -6.78
CA THR A 206 6.92 -23.46 -7.26
C THR A 206 6.81 -22.11 -7.97
N VAL A 207 7.95 -21.44 -8.14
CA VAL A 207 8.05 -20.20 -8.92
C VAL A 207 7.45 -20.37 -10.33
N LYS A 208 7.65 -21.54 -10.96
CA LYS A 208 7.15 -21.84 -12.30
C LYS A 208 5.62 -21.92 -12.32
N GLU A 209 5.03 -22.62 -11.37
CA GLU A 209 3.57 -22.75 -11.26
C GLU A 209 2.91 -21.42 -10.94
N ILE A 210 3.47 -20.64 -10.02
CA ILE A 210 2.97 -19.29 -9.70
C ILE A 210 3.03 -18.41 -10.95
N LYS A 211 4.13 -18.46 -11.72
CA LYS A 211 4.26 -17.72 -12.97
C LYS A 211 3.18 -18.12 -13.99
N MET A 212 2.91 -19.42 -14.12
CA MET A 212 1.84 -19.90 -15.00
C MET A 212 0.46 -19.37 -14.55
N THR A 213 0.19 -19.35 -13.24
CA THR A 213 -1.06 -18.78 -12.71
C THR A 213 -1.18 -17.28 -13.01
N LEU A 214 -0.09 -16.51 -12.89
CA LEU A 214 -0.09 -15.08 -13.22
C LEU A 214 -0.26 -14.80 -14.72
N LEU A 215 0.21 -15.71 -15.58
CA LEU A 215 0.10 -15.58 -17.03
C LEU A 215 -1.21 -16.12 -17.60
N ALA A 216 -1.92 -16.99 -16.88
CA ALA A 216 -3.16 -17.62 -17.35
C ALA A 216 -4.23 -16.63 -17.88
N PRO A 217 -4.46 -15.45 -17.26
CA PRO A 217 -5.39 -14.44 -17.79
C PRO A 217 -5.00 -13.86 -19.15
N TYR A 218 -3.75 -14.04 -19.57
CA TYR A 218 -3.17 -13.50 -20.79
C TYR A 218 -2.98 -14.55 -21.89
N ASN A 219 -3.55 -15.75 -21.73
CA ASN A 219 -3.53 -16.78 -22.76
C ASN A 219 -4.21 -16.26 -24.04
N GLY A 220 -3.48 -16.26 -25.15
CA GLY A 220 -3.96 -15.71 -26.42
C GLY A 220 -3.78 -14.20 -26.61
N ALA A 221 -3.20 -13.49 -25.63
CA ALA A 221 -2.83 -12.09 -25.81
C ALA A 221 -1.66 -11.93 -26.80
N ASN A 222 -1.67 -10.83 -27.56
CA ASN A 222 -0.58 -10.53 -28.48
C ASN A 222 0.69 -10.08 -27.75
N GLU A 223 1.82 -10.10 -28.47
CA GLU A 223 3.13 -9.78 -27.91
C GLU A 223 3.21 -8.36 -27.34
N GLU A 224 2.58 -7.38 -27.99
CA GLU A 224 2.56 -5.99 -27.56
C GLU A 224 1.86 -5.82 -26.21
N THR A 225 0.71 -6.48 -26.03
CA THR A 225 -0.02 -6.48 -24.76
C THR A 225 0.82 -7.08 -23.65
N LEU A 226 1.46 -8.23 -23.90
CA LEU A 226 2.33 -8.88 -22.93
C LEU A 226 3.55 -8.00 -22.57
N ARG A 227 4.18 -7.36 -23.56
CA ARG A 227 5.28 -6.41 -23.34
C ARG A 227 4.84 -5.24 -22.49
N ASN A 228 3.65 -4.67 -22.76
CA ASN A 228 3.13 -3.54 -21.99
C ASN A 228 2.85 -3.92 -20.53
N VAL A 229 2.19 -5.03 -20.27
CA VAL A 229 1.91 -5.51 -18.91
C VAL A 229 3.21 -5.85 -18.16
N LEU A 230 4.18 -6.45 -18.85
CA LEU A 230 5.50 -6.74 -18.28
C LEU A 230 6.29 -5.47 -17.97
N ASN A 231 6.13 -4.42 -18.77
CA ASN A 231 6.75 -3.12 -18.53
C ASN A 231 6.11 -2.38 -17.36
N GLU A 232 4.79 -2.49 -17.18
CA GLU A 232 4.11 -1.90 -16.02
C GLU A 232 4.50 -2.58 -14.69
N GLN A 233 4.83 -3.88 -14.73
CA GLN A 233 5.22 -4.70 -13.57
C GLN A 233 4.21 -4.68 -12.41
N ARG A 234 2.93 -4.49 -12.71
CA ARG A 234 1.83 -4.43 -11.73
C ARG A 234 1.16 -5.77 -11.51
N GLU A 235 1.01 -6.54 -12.59
CA GLU A 235 0.29 -7.81 -12.60
C GLU A 235 1.21 -8.99 -12.84
N ILE A 236 2.22 -8.79 -13.70
CA ILE A 236 3.26 -9.78 -13.95
C ILE A 236 4.63 -9.18 -13.60
N CYS A 237 5.60 -10.03 -13.31
CA CYS A 237 6.97 -9.61 -13.11
C CYS A 237 7.92 -10.66 -13.68
N ASN A 238 9.18 -10.26 -13.88
CA ASN A 238 10.19 -11.19 -14.35
C ASN A 238 10.57 -12.22 -13.27
N ASP A 239 11.13 -13.34 -13.72
CA ASP A 239 11.46 -14.49 -12.86
C ASP A 239 12.42 -14.12 -11.74
N THR A 240 13.41 -13.25 -12.01
CA THR A 240 14.37 -12.80 -11.01
C THR A 240 13.69 -12.06 -9.87
N LYS A 241 12.77 -11.14 -10.19
CA LYS A 241 11.99 -10.39 -9.20
C LYS A 241 11.00 -11.29 -8.46
N LEU A 242 10.35 -12.25 -9.13
CA LEU A 242 9.45 -13.21 -8.52
C LEU A 242 10.18 -14.13 -7.52
N ARG A 243 11.32 -14.72 -7.93
CA ARG A 243 12.18 -15.52 -7.05
C ARG A 243 12.64 -14.73 -5.84
N GLY A 244 13.08 -13.49 -6.05
CA GLY A 244 13.49 -12.59 -4.97
C GLY A 244 12.34 -12.18 -4.04
N PHE A 245 11.10 -12.16 -4.52
CA PHE A 245 9.92 -11.95 -3.68
C PHE A 245 9.61 -13.17 -2.82
N ILE A 246 9.48 -14.35 -3.43
CA ILE A 246 9.22 -15.62 -2.74
C ILE A 246 10.29 -15.91 -1.69
N LYS A 247 11.57 -15.78 -2.03
CA LYS A 247 12.68 -16.00 -1.07
C LYS A 247 12.58 -15.07 0.15
N ARG A 248 12.16 -13.83 -0.04
CA ARG A 248 11.97 -12.87 1.07
C ARG A 248 10.75 -13.23 1.91
N ASP A 249 9.68 -13.72 1.29
CA ASP A 249 8.52 -14.20 2.02
C ASP A 249 8.84 -15.45 2.85
N ASP A 250 9.40 -16.48 2.21
CA ASP A 250 9.81 -17.73 2.87
C ASP A 250 10.74 -17.44 4.07
N ARG A 251 11.66 -16.48 3.93
CA ARG A 251 12.52 -16.04 5.04
C ARG A 251 11.72 -15.37 6.16
N ARG A 252 10.80 -14.45 5.83
CA ARG A 252 9.94 -13.79 6.83
C ARG A 252 9.05 -14.77 7.57
N LEU A 253 8.55 -15.80 6.90
CA LEU A 253 7.81 -16.89 7.55
C LEU A 253 8.68 -17.57 8.60
N LYS A 254 9.90 -17.97 8.22
CA LYS A 254 10.87 -18.60 9.15
C LYS A 254 11.25 -17.70 10.33
N GLU A 255 11.42 -16.40 10.09
CA GLU A 255 11.75 -15.42 11.15
C GLU A 255 10.56 -15.15 12.09
N ASN A 256 9.33 -15.17 11.58
CA ASN A 256 8.12 -14.94 12.39
C ASN A 256 7.55 -16.22 13.01
N SER A 257 8.00 -17.40 12.59
CA SER A 257 7.44 -18.68 13.05
C SER A 257 7.86 -19.07 14.46
N GLY A 258 8.79 -18.35 15.11
CA GLY A 258 9.17 -18.60 16.51
C GLY A 258 9.27 -20.11 16.85
N SER A 259 8.68 -20.53 17.97
CA SER A 259 8.62 -21.90 18.53
C SER A 259 8.21 -23.03 17.56
N TRP A 260 7.79 -22.76 16.33
CA TRP A 260 7.56 -23.79 15.31
C TRP A 260 8.84 -24.50 14.86
N THR A 261 10.02 -23.87 14.93
CA THR A 261 11.29 -24.59 14.71
C THR A 261 11.55 -25.60 15.82
N ILE A 262 11.14 -25.31 17.05
CA ILE A 262 11.19 -26.25 18.19
C ILE A 262 10.17 -27.38 18.00
N LEU A 263 8.95 -27.06 17.54
CA LEU A 263 7.94 -28.09 17.25
C LEU A 263 8.35 -28.96 16.06
N HIS A 264 8.89 -28.38 14.98
CA HIS A 264 9.41 -29.14 13.85
C HIS A 264 10.61 -30.01 14.27
N TYR A 265 11.52 -29.52 15.11
CA TYR A 265 12.58 -30.33 15.71
C TYR A 265 12.02 -31.47 16.57
N LEU A 266 11.06 -31.19 17.46
CA LEU A 266 10.38 -32.21 18.28
C LEU A 266 9.66 -33.27 17.43
N VAL A 267 8.97 -32.87 16.37
CA VAL A 267 8.22 -33.79 15.50
C VAL A 267 9.17 -34.60 14.61
N THR A 268 10.23 -33.99 14.09
CA THR A 268 11.10 -34.64 13.10
C THR A 268 12.23 -35.43 13.74
N GLU A 269 12.77 -34.97 14.87
CA GLU A 269 13.90 -35.61 15.56
C GLU A 269 13.45 -36.46 16.74
N ILE A 270 12.41 -36.07 17.48
CA ILE A 270 12.01 -36.80 18.71
C ILE A 270 10.86 -37.78 18.45
N LEU A 271 9.86 -37.42 17.65
CA LEU A 271 8.69 -38.28 17.39
C LEU A 271 8.86 -39.27 16.23
N LYS A 272 9.79 -39.06 15.30
CA LYS A 272 10.10 -40.02 14.22
C LYS A 272 11.06 -41.14 14.64
N LEU A 273 11.63 -41.08 15.83
CA LEU A 273 12.49 -42.13 16.41
C LEU A 273 11.71 -43.18 17.22
N LYS A 274 10.37 -43.21 17.09
CA LYS A 274 9.53 -44.31 17.59
C LYS A 274 8.89 -45.07 16.43
#